data_AF-A0A929XDI7-F1
#
_entry.id   AF-A0A929XDI7-F1
#
_cell.length_a   1.000
_cell.length_b   1.000
_cell.length_c   1.000
_cell.angle_alpha   90.00
_cell.angle_beta   90.00
_cell.angle_gamma   90.00
#
_symmetry.space_group_name_H-M   'P 1'
#
loop_
_entity.id
_entity.type
_entity.pdbx_description
1 polymer ?
#
loop_
_entity_poly.entity_id
_entity_poly.type
_entity_poly.pdbx_seq_one_letter_code
_entity_poly.pdbx_strand_id
1 'polypeptide(L)'
;SGKKIDNNSVEITVSGLKEIKDIKNFAELSKKNDDYVKSEFKNDDYSSYTIEPQGNYMKIKNSNSISFVTIYKITTNGSGNSKTVTYKYYGYSVFLLSNGSLDLDTATKISGFGTKDLEGLKAQLSTEGFKVYQEQKD
;
A
#
# COMPACT_ATOMS: atom_id res chain seq x y z
N SER A 1 -37.02 7.11 7.00
CA SER A 1 -35.90 7.90 7.56
C SER A 1 -34.63 7.06 7.48
N GLY A 2 -33.70 7.41 6.59
CA GLY A 2 -32.44 6.68 6.44
C GLY A 2 -31.46 7.07 7.55
N LYS A 3 -30.97 6.08 8.31
CA LYS A 3 -29.86 6.29 9.25
C LYS A 3 -28.58 6.52 8.43
N LYS A 4 -27.96 7.69 8.61
CA LYS A 4 -26.55 7.91 8.26
C LYS A 4 -25.73 6.87 9.02
N ILE A 5 -25.00 6.03 8.29
CA ILE A 5 -23.98 5.18 8.87
C ILE A 5 -22.77 6.09 9.06
N ASP A 6 -22.50 6.45 10.31
CA ASP A 6 -21.26 7.12 10.66
C ASP A 6 -20.11 6.15 10.36
N ASN A 7 -19.11 6.63 9.62
CA ASN A 7 -17.89 5.90 9.33
C ASN A 7 -17.20 5.58 10.65
N ASN A 8 -17.49 4.41 11.22
CA ASN A 8 -16.73 3.85 12.31
C ASN A 8 -15.27 3.72 11.84
N SER A 9 -14.42 4.61 12.36
CA SER A 9 -13.00 4.34 12.53
C SER A 9 -12.89 2.97 13.21
N VAL A 10 -12.53 1.94 12.44
CA VAL A 10 -12.25 0.62 13.01
C VAL A 10 -10.91 0.74 13.71
N GLU A 11 -10.94 0.99 15.02
CA GLU A 11 -9.81 0.68 15.88
C GLU A 11 -9.57 -0.83 15.76
N ILE A 12 -8.52 -1.20 15.02
CA ILE A 12 -8.09 -2.60 14.96
C ILE A 12 -7.33 -2.85 16.26
N THR A 13 -8.04 -3.24 17.31
CA THR A 13 -7.42 -3.81 18.51
C THR A 13 -6.98 -5.24 18.16
N VAL A 14 -5.77 -5.37 17.60
CA VAL A 14 -5.17 -6.67 17.34
C VAL A 14 -4.59 -7.18 18.66
N SER A 15 -5.25 -8.15 19.28
CA SER A 15 -4.68 -8.94 20.36
C SER A 15 -3.54 -9.82 19.80
N GLY A 16 -2.36 -9.22 19.59
CA GLY A 16 -1.16 -9.93 19.15
C GLY A 16 -0.17 -9.07 18.36
N LEU A 17 -0.65 -8.10 17.59
CA LEU A 17 0.21 -7.13 16.91
C LEU A 17 0.21 -5.85 17.74
N LYS A 18 1.39 -5.33 18.08
CA LYS A 18 1.53 -3.98 18.66
C LYS A 18 0.66 -3.01 17.86
N GLU A 19 -0.01 -2.07 18.51
CA GLU A 19 -0.80 -1.08 17.78
C GLU A 19 0.10 -0.44 16.71
N ILE A 20 -0.44 -0.18 15.51
CA ILE A 20 0.42 0.25 14.38
C ILE A 20 1.19 1.53 14.73
N LYS A 21 0.62 2.39 15.58
CA LYS A 21 1.26 3.60 16.12
C LYS A 21 2.51 3.31 16.98
N ASP A 22 2.63 2.11 17.52
CA ASP A 22 3.76 1.66 18.36
C ASP A 22 4.89 1.02 17.53
N ILE A 23 4.71 0.90 16.20
CA ILE A 23 5.70 0.34 15.28
C ILE A 23 6.71 1.43 14.92
N LYS A 24 7.95 1.26 15.41
CA LYS A 24 8.98 2.30 15.38
C LYS A 24 9.41 2.78 13.99
N ASN A 25 9.42 1.87 13.01
CA ASN A 25 9.94 2.12 11.66
C ASN A 25 8.88 1.93 10.57
N PHE A 26 7.60 2.18 10.88
CA PHE A 26 6.53 2.07 9.89
C PHE A 26 6.71 3.06 8.73
N ALA A 27 7.19 4.27 9.00
CA ALA A 27 7.49 5.27 7.98
C ALA A 27 8.53 4.77 6.96
N GLU A 28 9.51 3.96 7.39
CA GLU A 28 10.50 3.35 6.50
C GLU A 28 9.87 2.32 5.58
N LEU A 29 8.88 1.55 6.06
CA LEU A 29 8.12 0.62 5.22
C LEU A 29 7.33 1.36 4.13
N SER A 30 6.65 2.45 4.48
CA SER A 30 5.96 3.30 3.50
C SER A 30 6.91 3.84 2.45
N LYS A 31 8.08 4.35 2.85
CA LYS A 31 9.12 4.78 1.92
C LYS A 31 9.61 3.63 1.03
N LYS A 32 9.73 2.41 1.56
CA LYS A 32 10.14 1.23 0.79
C LYS A 32 9.14 0.89 -0.33
N ASN A 33 7.84 1.09 -0.12
CA ASN A 33 6.84 0.95 -1.18
C ASN A 33 7.06 1.97 -2.31
N ASP A 34 7.30 3.24 -1.95
CA ASP A 34 7.55 4.32 -2.92
C ASP A 34 8.82 4.07 -3.72
N ASP A 35 9.89 3.64 -3.06
CA ASP A 35 11.15 3.28 -3.72
C ASP A 35 10.96 2.07 -4.65
N TYR A 36 10.12 1.10 -4.27
CA TYR A 36 9.82 -0.05 -5.09
C TYR A 36 9.12 0.35 -6.39
N VAL A 37 8.02 1.11 -6.33
CA VAL A 37 7.31 1.51 -7.55
C VAL A 37 8.19 2.38 -8.47
N LYS A 38 9.02 3.27 -7.92
CA LYS A 38 9.98 4.08 -8.70
C LYS A 38 11.07 3.23 -9.35
N SER A 39 11.46 2.11 -8.73
CA SER A 39 12.43 1.19 -9.32
C SER A 39 11.88 0.43 -10.53
N GLU A 40 10.57 0.21 -10.57
CA GLU A 40 9.86 -0.47 -11.67
C GLU A 40 9.53 0.49 -12.83
N PHE A 41 9.38 1.78 -12.55
CA PHE A 41 9.02 2.81 -13.52
C PHE A 41 10.09 3.91 -13.57
N LYS A 42 11.19 3.61 -14.27
CA LYS A 42 12.29 4.54 -14.49
C LYS A 42 12.09 5.29 -15.79
N ASN A 43 12.19 6.62 -15.75
CA ASN A 43 12.17 7.43 -16.95
C ASN A 43 13.40 7.12 -17.81
N ASP A 44 13.19 7.08 -19.12
CA ASP A 44 14.24 7.00 -20.13
C ASP A 44 13.91 7.95 -21.28
N ASP A 45 14.69 7.87 -22.37
CA ASP A 45 14.54 8.75 -23.52
C ASP A 45 13.21 8.53 -24.30
N TYR A 46 12.51 7.43 -24.06
CA TYR A 46 11.30 7.03 -24.79
C TYR A 46 10.03 7.09 -23.95
N SER A 47 10.16 6.91 -22.64
CA SER A 47 9.04 6.78 -21.70
C SER A 47 9.28 7.62 -20.46
N SER A 48 8.26 8.38 -20.08
CA SER A 48 8.21 9.07 -18.79
C SER A 48 7.01 8.63 -17.97
N TYR A 49 7.20 8.59 -16.65
CA TYR A 49 6.21 8.12 -15.70
C TYR A 49 5.92 9.19 -14.66
N THR A 50 4.63 9.42 -14.41
CA THR A 50 4.16 10.15 -13.22
C THR A 50 3.50 9.13 -12.30
N ILE A 51 3.99 9.06 -11.05
CA ILE A 51 3.55 8.09 -10.05
C ILE A 51 2.90 8.84 -8.89
N GLU A 52 1.63 8.54 -8.63
CA GLU A 52 0.84 9.21 -7.59
C GLU A 52 0.23 8.17 -6.64
N PRO A 53 0.52 8.19 -5.33
CA PRO A 53 -0.13 7.28 -4.38
C PRO A 53 -1.63 7.58 -4.30
N GLN A 54 -2.45 6.52 -4.23
CA GLN A 54 -3.91 6.59 -4.20
C GLN A 54 -4.51 6.08 -2.89
N GLY A 55 -3.72 5.36 -2.09
CA GLY A 55 -4.15 4.85 -0.79
C GLY A 55 -3.26 3.72 -0.29
N ASN A 56 -3.13 3.64 1.02
CA ASN A 56 -2.39 2.60 1.73
C ASN A 56 -3.34 1.54 2.27
N TYR A 57 -2.89 0.30 2.23
CA TYR A 57 -3.69 -0.87 2.58
C TYR A 57 -2.85 -1.87 3.37
N MET A 58 -3.44 -2.44 4.42
CA MET A 58 -2.77 -3.37 5.31
C MET A 58 -3.58 -4.63 5.50
N LYS A 59 -2.90 -5.78 5.50
CA LYS A 59 -3.44 -7.07 5.88
C LYS A 59 -2.56 -7.66 6.97
N ILE A 60 -3.17 -8.02 8.10
CA ILE A 60 -2.48 -8.75 9.17
C ILE A 60 -2.56 -10.23 8.79
N LYS A 61 -1.41 -10.89 8.60
CA LYS A 61 -1.39 -12.31 8.21
C LYS A 61 -1.46 -13.23 9.43
N ASN A 62 -0.77 -12.87 10.50
CA ASN A 62 -0.75 -13.56 11.79
C ASN A 62 -0.31 -12.55 12.88
N SER A 63 -0.10 -13.03 14.11
CA SER A 63 0.20 -12.18 15.26
C SER A 63 1.49 -11.34 15.14
N ASN A 64 2.42 -11.71 14.25
CA ASN A 64 3.71 -11.04 14.11
C ASN A 64 4.06 -10.68 12.67
N SER A 65 3.12 -10.67 11.73
CA SER A 65 3.41 -10.26 10.35
C SER A 65 2.26 -9.53 9.68
N ILE A 66 2.64 -8.56 8.86
CA ILE A 66 1.73 -7.75 8.06
C ILE A 66 2.15 -7.76 6.60
N SER A 67 1.18 -7.59 5.72
CA SER A 67 1.40 -7.07 4.37
C SER A 67 0.95 -5.62 4.35
N PHE A 68 1.79 -4.75 3.81
CA PHE A 68 1.47 -3.35 3.59
C PHE A 68 1.71 -3.00 2.12
N VAL A 69 0.69 -2.47 1.46
CA VAL A 69 0.75 -2.09 0.05
C VAL A 69 0.16 -0.70 -0.16
N THR A 70 0.64 -0.04 -1.18
CA THR A 70 0.13 1.25 -1.64
C THR A 70 -0.37 1.07 -3.07
N ILE A 71 -1.61 1.49 -3.35
CA ILE A 71 -2.07 1.62 -4.73
C ILE A 71 -1.44 2.88 -5.31
N TYR A 72 -0.84 2.75 -6.49
CA TYR A 72 -0.31 3.88 -7.25
C TYR A 72 -1.08 4.04 -8.55
N LYS A 73 -1.34 5.29 -8.91
CA LYS A 73 -1.70 5.70 -10.26
C LYS A 73 -0.42 5.97 -11.03
N ILE A 74 -0.17 5.20 -12.07
CA ILE A 74 0.97 5.33 -12.97
C ILE A 74 0.47 5.91 -14.28
N THR A 75 0.89 7.14 -14.58
CA THR A 75 0.66 7.78 -15.88
C THR A 75 1.91 7.59 -16.72
N THR A 76 1.81 6.86 -17.83
CA THR A 76 2.91 6.68 -18.78
C THR A 76 2.71 7.63 -19.96
N ASN A 77 3.69 8.47 -20.25
CA ASN A 77 3.76 9.23 -21.49
C ASN A 77 4.81 8.58 -22.38
N GLY A 78 4.38 8.03 -23.50
CA GLY A 78 5.24 7.40 -24.50
C GLY A 78 5.45 8.28 -25.73
N SER A 79 6.19 7.75 -26.71
CA SER A 79 6.42 8.41 -27.99
C SER A 79 5.12 8.78 -28.70
N GLY A 80 5.12 9.89 -29.44
CA GLY A 80 4.00 10.30 -30.29
C GLY A 80 2.76 10.78 -29.53
N ASN A 81 2.95 11.39 -28.36
CA ASN A 81 1.87 11.89 -27.47
C ASN A 81 0.94 10.79 -26.92
N SER A 82 1.39 9.53 -26.90
CA SER A 82 0.63 8.45 -26.27
C SER A 82 0.63 8.63 -24.75
N LYS A 83 -0.54 8.54 -24.13
CA LYS A 83 -0.72 8.66 -22.69
C LYS A 83 -1.61 7.55 -22.17
N THR A 84 -1.13 6.79 -21.19
CA THR A 84 -1.90 5.74 -20.53
C THR A 84 -1.90 5.95 -19.02
N VAL A 85 -2.99 5.54 -18.37
CA VAL A 85 -3.11 5.52 -16.91
C VAL A 85 -3.37 4.08 -16.50
N THR A 86 -2.62 3.60 -15.52
CA THR A 86 -2.77 2.28 -14.91
C THR A 86 -2.65 2.39 -13.40
N TYR A 87 -3.54 1.73 -12.69
CA TYR A 87 -3.50 1.54 -11.25
C TYR A 87 -2.88 0.20 -10.93
N LYS A 88 -1.91 0.18 -10.01
CA LYS A 88 -1.24 -1.04 -9.56
C LYS A 88 -0.80 -0.86 -8.11
N TYR A 89 -0.85 -1.91 -7.30
CA TYR A 89 -0.31 -1.86 -5.95
C TYR A 89 1.10 -2.44 -5.88
N TYR A 90 1.90 -1.85 -4.99
CA TYR A 90 3.24 -2.30 -4.65
C TYR A 90 3.41 -2.25 -3.13
N GLY A 91 4.14 -3.21 -2.58
CA GLY A 91 4.60 -3.13 -1.20
C GLY A 91 5.29 -4.39 -0.72
N TYR A 92 5.18 -4.67 0.58
CA TYR A 92 5.95 -5.75 1.22
C TYR A 92 5.16 -6.51 2.29
N SER A 93 5.49 -7.79 2.46
CA SER A 93 5.22 -8.57 3.67
C SER A 93 6.43 -8.46 4.60
N VAL A 94 6.18 -8.16 5.87
CA VAL A 94 7.22 -7.97 6.89
C VAL A 94 6.82 -8.60 8.22
N PHE A 95 7.81 -8.97 9.02
CA PHE A 95 7.62 -9.47 10.39
C PHE A 95 7.85 -8.36 11.42
N LEU A 96 7.15 -8.43 12.55
CA LEU A 96 7.40 -7.61 13.73
C LEU A 96 8.45 -8.30 14.62
N LEU A 97 9.54 -7.60 14.89
CA LEU A 97 10.60 -8.02 15.79
C LEU A 97 10.21 -7.74 17.25
N SER A 98 10.85 -8.46 18.18
CA SER A 98 10.60 -8.35 19.63
C SER A 98 10.88 -6.95 20.20
N ASN A 99 11.74 -6.18 19.55
CA ASN A 99 12.06 -4.79 19.93
C ASN A 99 11.00 -3.76 19.46
N GLY A 100 9.95 -4.22 18.75
CA GLY A 100 8.87 -3.41 18.20
C GLY A 100 9.14 -2.75 16.85
N SER A 101 10.19 -3.14 16.13
CA SER A 101 10.44 -2.72 14.75
C SER A 101 10.03 -3.79 13.74
N LEU A 102 9.79 -3.40 12.50
CA LEU A 102 9.59 -4.29 11.38
C LEU A 102 10.94 -4.79 10.85
N ASP A 103 11.01 -6.07 10.51
CA ASP A 103 12.12 -6.66 9.78
C ASP A 103 12.02 -6.28 8.30
N LEU A 104 12.71 -5.20 7.93
CA LEU A 104 12.73 -4.67 6.57
C LEU A 104 13.80 -5.32 5.68
N ASP A 105 14.71 -6.07 6.29
CA ASP A 105 15.83 -6.75 5.62
C ASP A 105 15.35 -8.05 4.97
N THR A 106 14.44 -8.77 5.63
CA THR A 106 13.81 -10.00 5.10
C THR A 106 12.47 -9.73 4.39
N ALA A 107 12.13 -8.46 4.18
CA ALA A 107 10.87 -8.02 3.59
C ALA A 107 10.64 -8.64 2.19
N THR A 108 9.49 -9.28 2.00
CA THR A 108 9.12 -9.93 0.74
C THR A 108 8.27 -9.00 -0.11
N LYS A 109 8.68 -8.73 -1.36
CA LYS A 109 7.93 -7.89 -2.31
C LYS A 109 6.54 -8.45 -2.60
N ILE A 110 5.56 -7.55 -2.72
CA ILE A 110 4.18 -7.83 -3.11
C ILE A 110 3.81 -6.84 -4.21
N SER A 111 3.16 -7.33 -5.27
CA SER A 111 2.56 -6.48 -6.31
C SER A 111 1.41 -7.20 -7.01
N GLY A 112 0.44 -6.43 -7.50
CA GLY A 112 -0.71 -6.95 -8.27
C GLY A 112 -0.59 -6.68 -9.76
N PHE A 113 -1.55 -7.16 -10.55
CA PHE A 113 -1.65 -6.76 -11.96
C PHE A 113 -2.14 -5.31 -12.09
N GLY A 114 -1.74 -4.64 -13.18
CA GLY A 114 -2.20 -3.30 -13.50
C GLY A 114 -3.64 -3.31 -14.05
N THR A 115 -4.44 -2.32 -13.66
CA THR A 115 -5.83 -2.14 -14.15
C THR A 115 -6.14 -0.67 -14.41
N LYS A 116 -7.17 -0.39 -15.23
CA LYS A 116 -7.74 0.96 -15.37
C LYS A 116 -8.84 1.27 -14.35
N ASP A 117 -9.33 0.25 -13.65
CA ASP A 117 -10.41 0.34 -12.67
C ASP A 117 -9.84 0.41 -11.24
N LEU A 118 -9.74 1.63 -10.71
CA LEU A 118 -9.27 1.87 -9.34
C LEU A 118 -10.22 1.24 -8.31
N GLU A 119 -11.53 1.36 -8.48
CA GLU A 119 -12.49 0.87 -7.49
C GLU A 119 -12.54 -0.66 -7.48
N GLY A 120 -12.44 -1.29 -8.65
CA GLY A 120 -12.25 -2.73 -8.76
C GLY A 120 -10.98 -3.22 -8.07
N LEU A 121 -9.87 -2.48 -8.19
CA LEU A 121 -8.63 -2.82 -7.47
C LEU A 121 -8.78 -2.71 -5.95
N LYS A 122 -9.47 -1.67 -5.47
CA LYS A 122 -9.78 -1.52 -4.04
C LYS A 122 -10.68 -2.64 -3.54
N ALA A 123 -11.69 -3.02 -4.32
CA ALA A 123 -12.58 -4.14 -4.00
C ALA A 123 -11.81 -5.47 -3.96
N GLN A 124 -10.91 -5.71 -4.92
CA GLN A 124 -10.03 -6.88 -4.93
C GLN A 124 -9.17 -6.96 -3.66
N LEU A 125 -8.49 -5.87 -3.29
CA LEU A 125 -7.70 -5.83 -2.05
C LEU A 125 -8.56 -6.12 -0.81
N SER A 126 -9.78 -5.59 -0.78
CA SER A 126 -10.74 -5.89 0.29
C SER A 126 -11.10 -7.38 0.36
N THR A 127 -11.41 -8.02 -0.79
CA THR A 127 -11.66 -9.47 -0.88
C THR A 127 -10.44 -10.30 -0.48
N GLU A 128 -9.23 -9.81 -0.75
CA GLU A 128 -7.97 -10.41 -0.32
C GLU A 128 -7.68 -10.22 1.18
N GLY A 129 -8.53 -9.46 1.90
CA GLY A 129 -8.43 -9.22 3.34
C GLY A 129 -7.57 -8.02 3.74
N PHE A 130 -7.21 -7.16 2.79
CA PHE A 130 -6.61 -5.87 3.09
C PHE A 130 -7.66 -4.87 3.55
N LYS A 131 -7.28 -4.02 4.49
CA LYS A 131 -8.07 -2.88 4.98
C LYS A 131 -7.35 -1.58 4.66
N VAL A 132 -8.10 -0.51 4.43
CA VAL A 132 -7.53 0.83 4.28
C VAL A 132 -6.73 1.16 5.54
N TYR A 133 -5.50 1.63 5.34
CA TYR A 133 -4.66 2.17 6.39
C TYR A 133 -4.61 3.69 6.27
N GLN A 134 -4.99 4.36 7.35
CA GLN A 134 -4.80 5.79 7.54
C GLN A 134 -3.91 5.98 8.75
N GLU A 135 -2.83 6.71 8.57
CA GLU A 135 -2.00 7.15 9.68
C GLU A 135 -2.86 8.09 10.53
N GLN A 136 -3.07 7.74 11.79
CA GLN A 136 -3.73 8.61 12.76
C GLN A 136 -2.78 9.81 12.95
N LYS A 137 -3.23 11.00 12.57
CA LYS A 137 -2.54 12.23 12.93
C LYS A 137 -3.03 12.61 14.32
N ASP A 138 -2.12 12.56 15.29
CA ASP A 138 -2.31 13.17 16.61
C ASP A 138 -2.53 14.70 16.49
#